data_AF-A0A9W3X2V4-F1
#
_entry.id   AF-A0A9W3X2V4-F1
#
_cell.length_a   1.000
_cell.length_b   1.000
_cell.length_c   1.000
_cell.angle_alpha   90.00
_cell.angle_beta   90.00
_cell.angle_gamma   90.00
#
_symmetry.space_group_name_H-M   'P 1'
#
loop_
_entity.id
_entity.type
_entity.pdbx_description
1 polymer ?
#
loop_
_entity_poly.entity_id
_entity_poly.type
_entity_poly.pdbx_seq_one_letter_code
_entity_poly.pdbx_strand_id
1 'polypeptide(L)'
;MLNKVCVHSIYYKYEEDERLVYPIVAMLQNGLKEDILILALRDLVAQLLVQKQALPIESYEFLYGNTKSFLRSLFFRLRTLSICEETEFEIEKLLQELPKYY
;
A
#
# COMPACT_ATOMS: atom_id res chain seq x y z
N MET A 1 -12.73 6.26 0.42
CA MET A 1 -12.30 5.02 -0.27
C MET A 1 -11.10 4.39 0.41
N LEU A 2 -10.04 5.15 0.71
CA LEU A 2 -8.89 4.70 1.53
C LEU A 2 -9.23 4.25 2.96
N ASN A 3 -10.35 4.70 3.53
CA ASN A 3 -10.80 4.26 4.87
C ASN A 3 -11.01 2.74 5.00
N LYS A 4 -11.18 1.99 3.90
CA LYS A 4 -11.24 0.51 3.96
C LYS A 4 -9.88 -0.13 4.24
N VAL A 5 -8.78 0.54 3.89
CA VAL A 5 -7.40 0.09 4.17
C VAL A 5 -7.07 0.26 5.66
N CYS A 6 -7.70 1.22 6.34
CA CYS A 6 -7.53 1.47 7.77
C CYS A 6 -8.38 0.56 8.69
N VAL A 7 -9.02 -0.48 8.16
CA VAL A 7 -9.85 -1.40 8.94
C VAL A 7 -8.96 -2.46 9.61
N HIS A 8 -8.68 -2.25 10.88
CA HIS A 8 -7.86 -3.11 11.76
C HIS A 8 -8.58 -4.40 12.25
N SER A 9 -9.73 -4.74 11.66
CA SER A 9 -10.58 -5.86 12.10
C SER A 9 -10.62 -7.03 11.13
N ILE A 10 -9.86 -7.02 10.03
CA ILE A 10 -9.89 -8.09 9.03
C ILE A 10 -8.46 -8.46 8.61
N TYR A 11 -8.11 -9.73 8.85
CA TYR A 11 -6.93 -10.37 8.29
C TYR A 11 -7.22 -10.67 6.81
N TYR A 12 -6.59 -9.94 5.89
CA TYR A 12 -6.72 -10.15 4.44
C TYR A 12 -5.99 -11.43 4.01
N LYS A 13 -6.63 -12.58 4.29
CA LYS A 13 -6.27 -13.85 3.66
C LYS A 13 -6.95 -13.88 2.28
N TYR A 14 -6.28 -14.42 1.26
CA TYR A 14 -6.81 -14.71 -0.09
C TYR A 14 -6.87 -13.55 -1.11
N GLU A 15 -5.72 -13.00 -1.53
CA GLU A 15 -5.57 -12.18 -2.77
C GLU A 15 -6.43 -10.90 -2.84
N GLU A 16 -7.01 -10.44 -1.72
CA GLU A 16 -7.82 -9.22 -1.68
C GLU A 16 -7.01 -7.95 -1.97
N ASP A 17 -5.69 -8.00 -1.86
CA ASP A 17 -4.79 -6.92 -2.23
C ASP A 17 -4.96 -6.55 -3.72
N GLU A 18 -5.18 -7.55 -4.60
CA GLU A 18 -5.45 -7.30 -6.03
C GLU A 18 -6.78 -6.58 -6.25
N ARG A 19 -7.77 -6.78 -5.38
CA ARG A 19 -9.08 -6.10 -5.46
C ARG A 19 -8.98 -4.61 -5.17
N LEU A 20 -7.99 -4.18 -4.40
CA LEU A 20 -7.72 -2.75 -4.16
C LEU A 20 -6.83 -2.14 -5.25
N VAL A 21 -5.91 -2.92 -5.81
CA VAL A 21 -5.04 -2.46 -6.91
C VAL A 21 -5.84 -2.15 -8.18
N TYR A 22 -6.80 -3.01 -8.56
CA TYR A 22 -7.60 -2.83 -9.78
C TYR A 22 -8.31 -1.46 -9.88
N PRO A 23 -9.10 -1.01 -8.88
CA PRO A 23 -9.74 0.29 -8.96
C PRO A 23 -8.74 1.45 -8.89
N ILE A 24 -7.59 1.30 -8.22
CA ILE A 24 -6.55 2.35 -8.20
C ILE A 24 -5.96 2.53 -9.59
N VAL A 25 -5.59 1.44 -10.26
CA VAL A 25 -5.11 1.46 -11.63
C VAL A 25 -6.15 2.06 -12.57
N ALA A 26 -7.42 1.66 -12.44
CA ALA A 26 -8.51 2.24 -13.22
C ALA A 26 -8.62 3.75 -12.99
N MET A 27 -8.54 4.23 -11.74
CA MET A 27 -8.58 5.66 -11.44
C MET A 27 -7.40 6.42 -12.07
N LEU A 28 -6.18 5.88 -11.99
CA LEU A 28 -4.99 6.47 -12.63
C LEU A 28 -5.16 6.58 -14.15
N GLN A 29 -5.63 5.51 -14.79
CA GLN A 29 -5.93 5.50 -16.23
C GLN A 29 -7.05 6.47 -16.63
N ASN A 30 -7.94 6.82 -15.69
CA ASN A 30 -9.02 7.79 -15.87
C ASN A 30 -8.67 9.21 -15.39
N GLY A 31 -7.38 9.51 -15.17
CA GLY A 31 -6.90 10.86 -14.93
C GLY A 31 -6.82 11.27 -13.45
N LEU A 32 -6.87 10.31 -12.51
CA LEU A 32 -6.38 10.56 -11.15
C LEU A 32 -4.91 10.94 -11.23
N LYS A 33 -4.54 12.06 -10.61
CA LYS A 33 -3.16 12.50 -10.57
C LYS A 33 -2.32 11.62 -9.65
N GLU A 34 -1.09 11.33 -10.07
CA GLU A 34 -0.15 10.48 -9.34
C GLU A 34 0.22 11.06 -7.97
N ASP A 35 0.38 12.38 -7.86
CA ASP A 35 0.71 13.09 -6.62
C ASP A 35 -0.28 12.81 -5.48
N ILE A 36 -1.58 12.71 -5.81
CA ILE A 36 -2.64 12.37 -4.86
C ILE A 36 -2.43 10.95 -4.32
N LEU A 37 -2.11 10.00 -5.20
CA LEU A 37 -1.87 8.61 -4.80
C LEU A 37 -0.57 8.49 -4.00
N ILE A 38 0.51 9.12 -4.44
CA ILE A 38 1.81 9.14 -3.75
C ILE A 38 1.65 9.68 -2.32
N LEU A 39 0.90 10.78 -2.14
CA LEU A 39 0.62 11.33 -0.81
C LEU A 39 -0.09 10.30 0.08
N ALA A 40 -1.14 9.65 -0.44
CA ALA A 40 -1.88 8.63 0.30
C ALA A 40 -1.02 7.42 0.66
N LEU A 41 -0.11 6.99 -0.21
CA LEU A 41 0.82 5.89 0.04
C LEU A 41 1.85 6.24 1.12
N ARG A 42 2.37 7.47 1.09
CA ARG A 42 3.28 7.97 2.14
C ARG A 42 2.59 8.04 3.49
N ASP A 43 1.35 8.56 3.53
CA ASP A 43 0.56 8.61 4.76
C ASP A 43 0.26 7.21 5.32
N LEU A 44 -0.03 6.24 4.46
CA LEU A 44 -0.24 4.84 4.85
C LEU A 44 1.00 4.27 5.55
N VAL A 45 2.18 4.46 4.98
CA VAL A 45 3.44 3.96 5.56
C VAL A 45 3.82 4.73 6.84
N ALA A 46 3.57 6.04 6.89
CA ALA A 46 3.79 6.82 8.11
C ALA A 46 2.88 6.33 9.25
N GLN A 47 1.61 6.02 8.98
CA GLN A 47 0.69 5.47 9.96
C GLN A 47 1.13 4.09 10.45
N LEU A 48 1.71 3.25 9.59
CA LEU A 48 2.28 1.97 9.99
C LEU A 48 3.33 2.15 11.09
N LEU A 49 4.26 3.11 10.92
CA LEU A 49 5.31 3.39 11.91
C LEU A 49 4.74 3.86 13.26
N VAL A 50 3.70 4.69 13.24
CA VAL A 50 3.01 5.16 14.45
C VAL A 50 2.32 4.00 15.16
N GLN A 51 1.61 3.14 14.41
CA GLN A 51 0.87 2.02 14.96
C GLN A 51 1.77 0.93 15.56
N LYS A 52 3.04 0.83 15.13
CA LYS A 52 4.03 -0.07 15.74
C LYS A 52 4.17 0.10 17.25
N GLN A 53 4.04 1.34 17.74
CA GLN A 53 4.19 1.64 19.16
C GLN A 53 2.89 1.41 19.97
N ALA A 54 1.75 1.35 19.28
CA ALA A 54 0.43 1.29 19.89
C ALA A 54 -0.22 -0.09 19.85
N LEU A 55 0.16 -0.93 18.88
CA LEU A 55 -0.45 -2.24 18.66
C LEU A 55 0.33 -3.39 19.32
N PRO A 56 -0.37 -4.47 19.74
CA PRO A 56 0.27 -5.74 20.03
C PRO A 56 1.05 -6.26 18.81
N ILE A 57 2.13 -7.01 19.06
CA ILE A 57 3.07 -7.45 18.02
C ILE A 57 2.38 -8.24 16.89
N GLU A 58 1.47 -9.15 17.22
CA GLU A 58 0.74 -9.98 16.24
C GLU A 58 -0.16 -9.12 15.34
N SER A 59 -0.88 -8.15 15.93
CA SER A 59 -1.72 -7.21 15.17
C SER A 59 -0.88 -6.33 14.25
N TYR A 60 0.29 -5.89 14.72
CA TYR A 60 1.21 -5.12 13.90
C TYR A 60 1.78 -5.96 12.73
N GLU A 61 2.13 -7.22 12.98
CA GLU A 61 2.64 -8.12 11.94
C GLU A 61 1.62 -8.30 10.81
N PHE A 62 0.34 -8.42 11.13
CA PHE A 62 -0.72 -8.47 10.13
C PHE A 62 -0.83 -7.17 9.33
N LEU A 63 -0.83 -6.02 10.01
CA LEU A 63 -0.88 -4.72 9.35
C LEU A 63 0.32 -4.48 8.42
N TYR A 64 1.51 -4.82 8.89
CA TYR A 64 2.75 -4.74 8.12
C TYR A 64 2.70 -5.67 6.90
N GLY A 65 2.28 -6.92 7.08
CA GLY A 65 2.12 -7.90 6.00
C GLY A 65 1.18 -7.40 4.91
N ASN A 66 -0.01 -6.92 5.29
CA ASN A 66 -1.01 -6.40 4.36
C ASN A 66 -0.48 -5.17 3.60
N THR A 67 0.12 -4.21 4.31
CA THR A 67 0.67 -2.99 3.70
C THR A 67 1.77 -3.33 2.69
N LYS A 68 2.70 -4.20 3.08
CA LYS A 68 3.80 -4.64 2.22
C LYS A 68 3.29 -5.40 0.99
N SER A 69 2.31 -6.29 1.17
CA SER A 69 1.71 -7.05 0.06
C SER A 69 1.03 -6.12 -0.94
N PHE A 70 0.18 -5.21 -0.46
CA PHE A 70 -0.48 -4.20 -1.27
C PHE A 70 0.49 -3.34 -2.09
N LEU A 71 1.54 -2.79 -1.46
CA LEU A 71 2.55 -1.99 -2.15
C LEU A 71 3.24 -2.79 -3.26
N ARG A 72 3.62 -4.05 -3.00
CA ARG A 72 4.24 -4.91 -4.02
C ARG A 72 3.30 -5.19 -5.19
N SER A 73 2.03 -5.50 -4.91
CA SER A 73 1.03 -5.78 -5.94
C SER A 73 0.79 -4.56 -6.83
N LEU A 74 0.68 -3.36 -6.22
CA LEU A 74 0.54 -2.12 -6.98
C LEU A 74 1.77 -1.84 -7.84
N PHE A 75 2.98 -1.95 -7.27
CA PHE A 75 4.24 -1.78 -7.99
C PHE A 75 4.34 -2.67 -9.24
N PHE A 76 4.13 -3.98 -9.08
CA PHE A 76 4.20 -4.89 -10.21
C PHE A 76 3.13 -4.59 -11.25
N ARG A 77 1.92 -4.19 -10.82
CA ARG A 77 0.85 -3.85 -11.75
C ARG A 77 1.16 -2.61 -12.58
N LEU A 78 1.68 -1.54 -11.96
CA LEU A 78 2.10 -0.33 -12.67
C LEU A 78 3.22 -0.65 -13.66
N ARG A 79 4.23 -1.41 -13.22
CA ARG A 79 5.35 -1.87 -14.06
C ARG A 79 4.88 -2.72 -15.24
N THR A 80 4.02 -3.70 -15.01
CA THR A 80 3.46 -4.57 -16.07
C THR A 80 2.65 -3.79 -17.10
N LEU A 81 1.92 -2.77 -16.67
CA LEU A 81 1.14 -1.92 -17.57
C LEU A 81 1.97 -0.78 -18.19
N SER A 82 3.19 -0.55 -17.67
CA SER A 82 4.06 0.56 -18.06
C SER A 82 3.37 1.92 -17.96
N ILE A 83 2.69 2.16 -16.82
CA ILE A 83 2.02 3.42 -16.51
C ILE A 83 2.51 3.96 -15.17
N CYS A 84 2.39 5.27 -14.99
CA CYS A 84 2.60 5.94 -13.69
C CYS A 84 3.99 5.65 -13.08
N GLU A 85 5.04 5.96 -13.84
CA GLU A 85 6.45 5.72 -13.47
C GLU A 85 6.84 6.44 -12.17
N GLU A 86 6.30 7.65 -11.92
CA GLU A 86 6.57 8.38 -10.68
C GLU A 86 5.99 7.64 -9.47
N THR A 87 4.74 7.18 -9.58
CA THR A 87 4.11 6.36 -8.55
C THR A 87 4.85 5.04 -8.33
N GLU A 88 5.27 4.37 -9.40
CA GLU A 88 6.06 3.13 -9.34
C GLU A 88 7.36 3.34 -8.54
N PHE A 89 8.11 4.39 -8.89
CA PHE A 89 9.37 4.75 -8.23
C PHE A 89 9.17 5.08 -6.74
N GLU A 90 8.11 5.82 -6.40
CA GLU A 90 7.81 6.14 -5.00
C GLU A 90 7.41 4.89 -4.20
N ILE A 91 6.67 3.95 -4.78
CA ILE A 91 6.37 2.68 -4.12
C ILE A 91 7.66 1.88 -3.85
N GLU A 92 8.61 1.86 -4.79
CA GLU A 92 9.89 1.20 -4.60
C GLU A 92 10.67 1.78 -3.42
N LYS A 93 10.74 3.11 -3.29
CA LYS A 93 11.35 3.76 -2.11
C LYS A 93 10.65 3.36 -0.82
N LEU A 94 9.33 3.44 -0.79
CA LEU A 94 8.54 3.07 0.39
C LEU A 94 8.80 1.61 0.81
N LEU A 95 8.88 0.69 -0.15
CA LEU A 95 9.22 -0.72 0.11
C LEU A 95 10.64 -0.92 0.66
N GLN A 96 11.59 -0.09 0.27
CA GLN A 96 12.97 -0.11 0.78
C GLN A 96 13.08 0.51 2.19
N GLU A 97 12.28 1.54 2.47
CA GLU A 97 12.23 2.25 3.75
C GLU A 97 11.37 1.54 4.80
N LEU A 98 10.52 0.59 4.40
CA LEU A 98 9.76 -0.23 5.32
C LEU A 98 10.71 -0.86 6.34
N PRO A 99 10.40 -0.76 7.66
CA PRO A 99 11.23 -1.37 8.68
C PRO A 99 11.43 -2.84 8.38
N LYS A 100 12.69 -3.29 8.30
CA LYS A 100 12.97 -4.71 8.27
C LYS A 100 12.37 -5.32 9.54
N TYR A 101 11.37 -6.17 9.36
CA TYR A 101 10.97 -7.09 10.40
C TYR A 101 11.93 -8.27 10.29
N TYR A 102 12.72 -8.44 11.35
CA TYR A 102 13.99 -9.19 11.48
C TYR A 102 15.24 -8.45 11.00
#